data_AF-A0A7S1SH51-F1
#
_entry.id   AF-A0A7S1SH51-F1
#
_cell.length_a   1.000
_cell.length_b   1.000
_cell.length_c   1.000
_cell.angle_alpha   90.00
_cell.angle_beta   90.00
_cell.angle_gamma   90.00
#
_symmetry.space_group_name_H-M   'P 1'
#
loop_
_entity.id
_entity.type
_entity.pdbx_description
1 polymer ?
#
loop_
_entity_poly.entity_id
_entity_poly.type
_entity_poly.pdbx_seq_one_letter_code
_entity_poly.pdbx_strand_id
1 'polypeptide(L)'
;AGSREGGGVNDHRKNAIKAIQRLKAKYPNLSVFTQDTTVTYENFVSIMRDTKVFISPYGLGEFSGKDYEAMLTGCLVVKPWAHKLWSYPNIYGSEYSLDVEL
;
A
#
# COMPACT_ATOMS: atom_id res chain seq x y z
N ALA A 1 -26.19 -15.07 12.92
CA ALA A 1 -25.11 -14.89 11.95
C ALA A 1 -25.38 -13.61 11.17
N GLY A 2 -24.60 -12.56 11.37
CA GLY A 2 -24.83 -11.26 10.73
C GLY A 2 -24.49 -11.32 9.24
N SER A 3 -25.39 -10.79 8.40
CA SER A 3 -25.17 -10.61 6.97
C SER A 3 -23.90 -9.80 6.72
N ARG A 4 -22.94 -10.36 5.99
CA ARG A 4 -21.77 -9.65 5.48
C ARG A 4 -22.23 -8.68 4.39
N GLU A 5 -22.60 -7.46 4.77
CA GLU A 5 -22.72 -6.36 3.82
C GLU A 5 -21.32 -6.12 3.20
N GLY A 6 -21.19 -6.40 1.91
CA GLY A 6 -19.92 -6.41 1.17
C GLY A 6 -19.28 -5.04 0.90
N GLY A 7 -19.40 -4.07 1.81
CA GLY A 7 -19.01 -2.67 1.58
C GLY A 7 -17.58 -2.28 1.99
N GLY A 8 -17.10 -2.72 3.17
CA GLY A 8 -16.00 -2.02 3.84
C GLY A 8 -14.64 -2.03 3.12
N VAL A 9 -14.25 -3.14 2.49
CA VAL A 9 -12.90 -3.33 1.93
C VAL A 9 -12.67 -2.46 0.69
N ASN A 10 -13.67 -2.38 -0.19
CA ASN A 10 -13.54 -1.63 -1.44
C ASN A 10 -13.68 -0.13 -1.21
N ASP A 11 -14.40 0.29 -0.18
CA ASP A 11 -14.65 1.70 0.09
C ASP A 11 -13.40 2.43 0.54
N HIS A 12 -12.55 1.80 1.37
CA HIS A 12 -11.28 2.41 1.77
C HIS A 12 -10.36 2.65 0.56
N ARG A 13 -10.27 1.66 -0.35
CA ARG A 13 -9.52 1.81 -1.61
C ARG A 13 -10.07 2.94 -2.47
N LYS A 14 -11.38 2.99 -2.68
CA LYS A 14 -12.05 4.05 -3.45
C LYS A 14 -11.79 5.43 -2.85
N ASN A 15 -11.83 5.55 -1.53
CA ASN A 15 -11.56 6.82 -0.84
C ASN A 15 -10.09 7.25 -0.98
N ALA A 16 -9.14 6.30 -0.89
CA ALA A 16 -7.73 6.58 -1.14
C ALA A 16 -7.49 7.07 -2.58
N ILE A 17 -8.06 6.41 -3.59
CA ILE A 17 -7.97 6.83 -5.00
C ILE A 17 -8.53 8.25 -5.18
N LYS A 18 -9.72 8.54 -4.62
CA LYS A 18 -10.32 9.88 -4.68
C LYS A 18 -9.42 10.94 -4.02
N ALA A 19 -8.80 10.63 -2.88
CA ALA A 19 -7.89 11.55 -2.20
C ALA A 19 -6.63 11.83 -3.03
N ILE A 20 -6.05 10.79 -3.64
CA ILE A 20 -4.89 10.90 -4.53
C ILE A 20 -5.24 11.73 -5.78
N GLN A 21 -6.42 11.52 -6.39
CA GLN A 21 -6.89 12.31 -7.53
C GLN A 21 -7.09 13.79 -7.17
N ARG A 22 -7.63 14.09 -5.98
CA ARG A 22 -7.73 15.47 -5.47
C ARG A 22 -6.34 16.10 -5.28
N LEU A 23 -5.36 15.32 -4.80
CA LEU A 23 -3.99 15.78 -4.64
C LEU A 23 -3.36 16.11 -6.00
N LYS A 24 -3.54 15.27 -7.02
CA LYS A 24 -3.13 15.54 -8.40
C LYS A 24 -3.78 16.80 -8.97
N ALA A 25 -5.08 17.00 -8.74
CA ALA A 25 -5.79 18.20 -9.18
C ALA A 25 -5.23 19.47 -8.52
N LYS A 26 -4.86 19.39 -7.23
CA LYS A 26 -4.24 20.49 -6.49
C LYS A 26 -2.79 20.76 -6.91
N TYR A 27 -2.05 19.71 -7.30
CA TYR A 27 -0.64 19.78 -7.70
C TYR A 27 -0.44 19.15 -9.08
N PRO A 28 -0.66 19.90 -10.18
CA PRO A 28 -0.64 19.34 -11.53
C PRO A 28 0.67 18.67 -11.94
N ASN A 29 1.80 19.11 -11.38
CA ASN A 29 3.12 18.54 -11.65
C ASN A 29 3.42 17.25 -10.85
N LEU A 30 2.57 16.86 -9.90
CA LEU A 30 2.73 15.62 -9.16
C LEU A 30 2.43 14.43 -10.08
N SER A 31 3.39 13.53 -10.28
CA SER A 31 3.11 12.28 -11.00
C SER A 31 2.30 11.34 -10.10
N VAL A 32 1.18 10.83 -10.63
CA VAL A 32 0.26 9.98 -9.90
C VAL A 32 -0.16 8.82 -10.79
N PHE A 33 -0.11 7.62 -10.23
CA PHE A 33 -0.64 6.41 -10.85
C PHE A 33 -1.75 5.83 -9.98
N THR A 34 -2.95 5.69 -10.54
CA THR A 34 -4.10 5.01 -9.90
C THR A 34 -4.80 4.16 -10.95
N GLN A 35 -5.12 2.92 -10.61
CA GLN A 35 -5.81 2.00 -11.53
C GLN A 35 -6.88 1.21 -10.78
N ASP A 36 -8.03 1.02 -11.45
CA ASP A 36 -9.19 0.31 -10.90
C ASP A 36 -9.23 -1.18 -11.29
N THR A 37 -8.33 -1.60 -12.18
CA THR A 37 -8.21 -2.98 -12.68
C THR A 37 -7.02 -3.70 -12.08
N THR A 38 -7.08 -5.04 -12.06
CA THR A 38 -5.95 -5.87 -11.67
C THR A 38 -4.77 -5.69 -12.63
N VAL A 39 -3.57 -5.58 -12.07
CA VAL A 39 -2.29 -5.60 -12.80
C VAL A 39 -1.60 -6.93 -12.61
N THR A 40 -0.83 -7.36 -13.61
CA THR A 40 0.09 -8.50 -13.44
C THR A 40 1.19 -8.12 -12.45
N TYR A 41 1.84 -9.13 -11.88
CA TYR A 41 2.91 -8.92 -10.91
C TYR A 41 4.11 -8.19 -11.53
N GLU A 42 4.49 -8.55 -12.76
CA GLU A 42 5.61 -7.95 -13.48
C GLU A 42 5.37 -6.46 -13.74
N ASN A 43 4.15 -6.11 -14.15
CA ASN A 43 3.76 -4.71 -14.36
C ASN A 43 3.73 -3.95 -13.04
N PHE A 44 3.22 -4.57 -11.97
CA PHE A 44 3.25 -3.98 -10.64
C PHE A 44 4.70 -3.66 -10.22
N VAL A 45 5.62 -4.62 -10.30
CA VAL A 45 7.04 -4.41 -9.95
C VAL A 45 7.68 -3.33 -10.81
N SER A 46 7.37 -3.31 -12.12
CA SER A 46 7.86 -2.26 -13.04
C SER A 46 7.42 -0.86 -12.60
N ILE A 47 6.13 -0.68 -12.28
CA ILE A 47 5.58 0.59 -11.76
C ILE A 47 6.26 0.96 -10.44
N MET A 48 6.47 -0.02 -9.56
CA MET A 48 7.04 0.21 -8.24
C MET A 48 8.51 0.67 -8.30
N ARG A 49 9.30 0.23 -9.29
CA ARG A 49 10.69 0.70 -9.48
C ARG A 49 10.81 2.20 -9.74
N ASP A 50 9.80 2.79 -10.38
CA ASP A 50 9.73 4.23 -10.63
C ASP A 50 8.94 5.00 -9.55
N THR A 51 8.28 4.28 -8.63
CA THR A 51 7.46 4.86 -7.58
C THR A 51 8.31 5.30 -6.39
N LYS A 52 7.97 6.45 -5.79
CA LYS A 52 8.64 6.96 -4.57
C LYS A 52 7.80 6.80 -3.32
N VAL A 53 6.48 6.86 -3.46
CA VAL A 53 5.51 6.75 -2.36
C VAL A 53 4.41 5.80 -2.76
N PHE A 54 4.15 4.80 -1.92
CA PHE A 54 3.08 3.82 -2.11
C PHE A 54 2.00 4.02 -1.03
N ILE A 55 0.76 4.23 -1.47
CA ILE A 55 -0.38 4.38 -0.56
C ILE A 55 -1.04 3.02 -0.36
N SER A 56 -0.99 2.49 0.85
CA SER A 56 -1.55 1.19 1.21
C SER A 56 -2.84 1.36 2.03
N PRO A 57 -4.04 1.35 1.43
CA PRO A 57 -5.28 1.32 2.20
C PRO A 57 -5.47 -0.04 2.88
N TYR A 58 -6.41 -0.13 3.83
CA TYR A 58 -6.81 -1.43 4.38
C TYR A 58 -7.59 -2.24 3.36
N GLY A 59 -7.34 -3.55 3.35
CA GLY A 59 -7.97 -4.52 2.46
C GLY A 59 -8.78 -5.55 3.25
N LEU A 60 -8.78 -6.79 2.76
CA LEU A 60 -9.27 -7.94 3.53
C LEU A 60 -8.39 -8.27 4.76
N GLY A 61 -7.16 -7.76 4.77
CA GLY A 61 -6.20 -7.90 5.87
C GLY A 61 -5.58 -6.56 6.24
N GLU A 62 -4.93 -6.55 7.39
CA GLU A 62 -4.34 -5.35 8.00
C GLU A 62 -3.02 -4.95 7.30
N PHE A 63 -2.22 -5.92 6.89
CA PHE A 63 -1.04 -5.76 6.04
C PHE A 63 -1.11 -6.69 4.82
N SER A 64 -0.30 -6.43 3.80
CA SER A 64 -0.29 -7.23 2.57
C SER A 64 1.12 -7.43 2.02
N GLY A 65 1.29 -8.45 1.17
CA GLY A 65 2.54 -8.65 0.42
C GLY A 65 3.00 -7.40 -0.35
N LYS A 66 2.06 -6.56 -0.79
CA LYS A 66 2.38 -5.31 -1.52
C LYS A 66 3.11 -4.29 -0.66
N ASP A 67 2.94 -4.33 0.66
CA ASP A 67 3.65 -3.44 1.58
C ASP A 67 5.14 -3.82 1.62
N TYR A 68 5.44 -5.12 1.63
CA TYR A 68 6.81 -5.62 1.51
C TYR A 68 7.44 -5.30 0.16
N GLU A 69 6.73 -5.57 -0.94
CA GLU A 69 7.23 -5.26 -2.29
C GLU A 69 7.52 -3.76 -2.46
N ALA A 70 6.67 -2.90 -1.89
CA ALA A 70 6.89 -1.47 -1.89
C ALA A 70 8.17 -1.09 -1.15
N MET A 71 8.42 -1.66 0.03
CA MET A 71 9.65 -1.39 0.77
C MET A 71 10.89 -1.95 0.06
N LEU A 72 10.81 -3.15 -0.51
CA LEU A 72 11.91 -3.77 -1.26
C LEU A 72 12.28 -3.00 -2.53
N THR A 73 11.32 -2.30 -3.13
CA THR A 73 11.56 -1.40 -4.28
C THR A 73 12.02 0.00 -3.87
N GLY A 74 12.21 0.25 -2.57
CA GLY A 74 12.68 1.54 -2.05
C GLY A 74 11.59 2.60 -1.92
N CYS A 75 10.31 2.22 -1.97
CA CYS A 75 9.20 3.14 -1.79
C CYS A 75 8.98 3.45 -0.30
N LEU A 76 8.57 4.68 -0.02
CA LEU A 76 7.94 5.02 1.25
C LEU A 76 6.51 4.48 1.29
N VAL A 77 6.21 3.61 2.26
CA VAL A 77 4.85 3.07 2.45
C VAL A 77 4.06 3.99 3.38
N VAL A 78 2.93 4.50 2.89
CA VAL A 78 1.95 5.24 3.69
C VAL A 78 0.79 4.32 4.01
N LYS A 79 0.74 3.88 5.28
CA LYS A 79 -0.24 2.93 5.80
C LYS A 79 -1.00 3.54 6.98
N PRO A 80 -2.35 3.54 6.98
CA PRO A 80 -3.12 3.98 8.15
C PRO A 80 -2.74 3.17 9.39
N TRP A 81 -2.55 3.86 10.52
CA TRP A 81 -2.18 3.28 11.82
C TRP A 81 -1.09 2.19 11.77
N ALA A 82 -0.07 2.36 10.93
CA ALA A 82 1.06 1.43 10.80
C ALA A 82 1.65 0.99 12.14
N HIS A 83 1.79 1.91 13.10
CA HIS A 83 2.32 1.65 14.45
C HIS A 83 1.50 0.64 15.27
N LYS A 84 0.26 0.31 14.88
CA LYS A 84 -0.56 -0.71 15.51
C LYS A 84 -0.48 -2.08 14.82
N LEU A 85 0.22 -2.15 13.69
CA LEU A 85 0.33 -3.36 12.89
C LEU A 85 1.59 -4.13 13.25
N TRP A 86 1.45 -5.43 13.42
CA TRP A 86 2.58 -6.35 13.58
C TRP A 86 2.60 -7.31 12.39
N SER A 87 3.79 -7.54 11.86
CA SER A 87 4.02 -8.45 10.74
C SER A 87 5.32 -9.22 10.95
N TYR A 88 5.59 -10.21 10.10
CA TYR A 88 6.86 -10.93 10.09
C TYR A 88 7.43 -11.01 8.66
N PRO A 89 8.60 -10.39 8.38
CA PRO A 89 9.34 -9.49 9.25
C PRO A 89 8.53 -8.24 9.62
N ASN A 90 8.79 -7.63 10.79
CA ASN A 90 8.00 -6.48 11.21
C ASN A 90 8.47 -5.20 10.50
N ILE A 91 7.84 -4.90 9.38
CA ILE A 91 8.19 -3.77 8.52
C ILE A 91 7.58 -2.44 9.00
N TYR A 92 6.70 -2.47 10.00
CA TYR A 92 6.06 -1.29 10.59
C TYR A 92 6.69 -0.85 11.90
N GLY A 93 7.57 -1.69 12.47
CA GLY A 93 8.35 -1.36 13.65
C GLY A 93 9.44 -0.34 13.34
N SER A 94 9.80 0.47 14.34
CA SER A 94 10.96 1.38 14.26
C SER A 94 12.30 0.66 14.36
N GLU A 95 12.31 -0.58 14.85
CA GLU A 95 13.50 -1.39 15.05
C GLU A 95 13.27 -2.79 14.46
N TYR A 96 14.18 -3.24 13.61
CA TYR A 96 14.19 -4.60 13.11
C TYR A 96 15.63 -5.05 12.85
N SER A 97 16.03 -6.16 13.45
CA SER A 97 17.29 -6.86 13.18
C SER A 97 16.99 -8.25 12.64
N LEU A 98 17.68 -8.65 11.58
CA LEU A 98 17.62 -10.00 11.04
C LEU A 98 19.02 -10.60 11.08
N ASP A 99 19.21 -11.58 11.95
CA ASP A 99 20.41 -12.39 11.96
C ASP A 99 20.23 -13.49 10.90
N VAL A 100 21.10 -13.49 9.89
CA VAL A 100 21.08 -14.48 8.81
C VAL A 100 22.36 -15.30 8.91
N GLU A 101 22.23 -16.61 9.12
CA GLU A 101 23.34 -17.53 8.90
C GLU A 101 23.51 -17.68 7.37
N LEU A 102 24.65 -17.22 6.86
CA LEU A 102 25.04 -17.35 5.45
C LEU A 102 25.85 -18.62 5.21
#